data_AF-A0AAV2HLV2-F1
#
_entry.id   AF-A0AAV2HLV2-F1
#
_cell.length_a   1.000
_cell.length_b   1.000
_cell.length_c   1.000
_cell.angle_alpha   90.00
_cell.angle_beta   90.00
_cell.angle_gamma   90.00
#
_symmetry.space_group_name_H-M   'P 1'
#
loop_
_entity.id
_entity.type
_entity.pdbx_description
1 polymer ?
#
loop_
_entity_poly.entity_id
_entity_poly.type
_entity_poly.pdbx_seq_one_letter_code
_entity_poly.pdbx_strand_id
1 'polypeptide(L)'
;MLAMGTSYLEDCPKEPKIPIYLLVGGAFGFIFLCIVLWQQKRARDYVLLDDSKDDSDVDDDDVMTRSYRFTGYILSFFLLFWFALGNFWLFSIWQPNYSQPLHEPRNWCSRRLYQYAFYQMVTCYSLFGMGVIAFLGCLAAYAWGLYRGK
;
A
#
# COMPACT_ATOMS: atom_id res chain seq x y z
N MET A 1 2.85 -8.48 5.48
CA MET A 1 2.53 -8.83 4.09
C MET A 1 3.63 -9.68 3.42
N LEU A 2 4.92 -9.38 3.59
CA LEU A 2 6.01 -10.14 2.94
C LEU A 2 6.26 -11.54 3.53
N ALA A 3 6.30 -11.69 4.87
CA ALA A 3 6.63 -12.97 5.52
C ALA A 3 5.56 -14.06 5.33
N MET A 4 4.29 -13.70 5.20
CA MET A 4 3.20 -14.67 5.03
C MET A 4 3.01 -15.08 3.56
N GLY A 5 3.43 -14.24 2.60
CA GLY A 5 3.37 -14.57 1.18
C GLY A 5 4.38 -15.65 0.79
N THR A 6 5.55 -15.69 1.45
CA THR A 6 6.61 -16.65 1.15
C THR A 6 6.39 -18.02 1.78
N SER A 7 5.79 -18.09 2.97
CA SER A 7 5.58 -19.37 3.68
C SER A 7 4.33 -20.15 3.25
N TYR A 8 3.37 -19.52 2.58
CA TYR A 8 2.13 -20.20 2.13
C TYR A 8 2.02 -20.35 0.61
N LEU A 9 3.11 -20.06 -0.14
CA LEU A 9 3.22 -20.27 -1.58
C LEU A 9 3.00 -21.74 -1.98
N GLU A 10 3.32 -22.68 -1.09
CA GLU A 10 3.28 -24.12 -1.37
C GLU A 10 1.93 -24.78 -1.04
N ASP A 11 1.01 -24.08 -0.37
CA ASP A 11 -0.25 -24.63 0.16
C ASP A 11 -1.48 -24.38 -0.72
N CYS A 12 -1.35 -23.70 -1.87
CA CYS A 12 -2.49 -23.36 -2.73
C CYS A 12 -2.11 -23.41 -4.23
N PRO A 13 -2.07 -24.61 -4.83
CA PRO A 13 -1.77 -24.78 -6.26
C PRO A 13 -2.93 -24.36 -7.19
N LYS A 14 -4.07 -23.94 -6.61
CA LYS A 14 -5.29 -23.55 -7.34
C LYS A 14 -5.13 -22.24 -8.10
N GLU A 15 -4.41 -21.27 -7.56
CA GLU A 15 -4.06 -20.04 -8.27
C GLU A 15 -2.68 -19.48 -7.83
N PRO A 16 -1.61 -19.71 -8.62
CA PRO A 16 -0.27 -19.18 -8.32
C PRO A 16 -0.17 -17.65 -8.46
N LYS A 17 -1.26 -16.97 -8.80
CA LYS A 17 -1.30 -15.53 -9.05
C LYS A 17 -1.46 -14.72 -7.75
N ILE A 18 -2.17 -15.24 -6.76
CA ILE A 18 -2.39 -14.58 -5.46
C ILE A 18 -1.08 -14.34 -4.68
N PRO A 19 -0.14 -15.30 -4.62
CA PRO A 19 1.11 -15.08 -3.90
C PRO A 19 2.01 -14.05 -4.59
N ILE A 20 2.03 -14.03 -5.93
CA ILE A 20 2.73 -13.00 -6.73
C ILE A 20 2.10 -11.63 -6.45
N TYR A 21 0.77 -11.58 -6.36
CA TYR A 21 0.04 -10.37 -5.97
C TYR A 21 0.47 -9.83 -4.60
N LEU A 22 0.50 -10.67 -3.58
CA LEU A 22 0.90 -10.31 -2.22
C LEU A 22 2.37 -9.87 -2.14
N LEU A 23 3.26 -10.51 -2.90
CA LEU A 23 4.69 -10.20 -2.95
C LEU A 23 4.94 -8.84 -3.60
N VAL A 24 4.40 -8.63 -4.80
CA VAL A 24 4.56 -7.39 -5.56
C VAL A 24 3.90 -6.23 -4.82
N GLY A 25 2.66 -6.40 -4.37
CA GLY A 25 1.96 -5.35 -3.60
C GLY A 25 2.71 -4.99 -2.31
N GLY A 26 3.26 -5.98 -1.60
CA GLY A 26 4.07 -5.75 -0.41
C GLY A 26 5.40 -5.04 -0.70
N ALA A 27 6.11 -5.42 -1.76
CA ALA A 27 7.39 -4.81 -2.14
C ALA A 27 7.20 -3.35 -2.58
N PHE A 28 6.26 -3.08 -3.50
CA PHE A 28 5.98 -1.73 -3.97
C PHE A 28 5.43 -0.83 -2.85
N GLY A 29 4.58 -1.37 -1.96
CA GLY A 29 4.12 -0.65 -0.78
C GLY A 29 5.24 -0.31 0.21
N PHE A 30 6.19 -1.23 0.42
CA PHE A 30 7.36 -0.97 1.26
C PHE A 30 8.27 0.08 0.66
N ILE A 31 8.54 0.01 -0.65
CA ILE A 31 9.32 1.02 -1.38
C ILE A 31 8.67 2.40 -1.26
N PHE A 32 7.34 2.50 -1.42
CA PHE A 32 6.61 3.75 -1.24
C PHE A 32 6.76 4.29 0.19
N LEU A 33 6.63 3.44 1.21
CA LEU A 33 6.86 3.81 2.60
C LEU A 33 8.29 4.29 2.85
N CYS A 34 9.29 3.60 2.30
CA CYS A 34 10.69 4.01 2.39
C CYS A 34 10.88 5.39 1.74
N ILE A 35 10.32 5.64 0.55
CA ILE A 35 10.41 6.95 -0.12
C ILE A 35 9.80 8.04 0.76
N VAL A 36 8.61 7.83 1.32
CA VAL A 36 7.93 8.83 2.18
C VAL A 36 8.72 9.10 3.47
N LEU A 37 9.23 8.05 4.13
CA LEU A 37 10.06 8.20 5.32
C LEU A 37 11.38 8.89 5.01
N TRP A 38 11.99 8.58 3.87
CA TRP A 38 13.20 9.22 3.42
C TRP A 38 12.97 10.69 3.10
N GLN A 39 11.82 11.04 2.53
CA GLN A 39 11.40 12.43 2.34
C GLN A 39 11.18 13.15 3.66
N GLN A 40 10.51 12.55 4.64
CA GLN A 40 10.35 13.18 5.95
C GLN A 40 11.69 13.40 6.66
N LYS A 41 12.64 12.47 6.51
CA LYS A 41 13.98 12.62 7.05
C LYS A 41 14.75 13.72 6.32
N ARG A 42 14.77 13.69 4.98
CA ARG A 42 15.46 14.70 4.15
C ARG A 42 14.86 16.09 4.33
N ALA A 43 13.53 16.23 4.44
CA ALA A 43 12.87 17.49 4.73
C ALA A 43 13.29 18.07 6.09
N ARG A 44 13.46 17.22 7.11
CA ARG A 44 14.05 17.64 8.39
C ARG A 44 15.51 18.06 8.23
N ASP A 45 16.29 17.31 7.46
CA ASP A 45 17.71 17.61 7.25
C ASP A 45 17.87 18.94 6.47
N TYR A 46 17.01 19.24 5.50
CA TYR A 46 16.98 20.53 4.80
C TYR A 46 16.72 21.71 5.75
N VAL A 47 15.74 21.61 6.64
CA VAL A 47 15.44 22.66 7.63
C VAL A 47 16.64 22.93 8.54
N LEU A 48 17.47 21.92 8.81
CA LEU A 48 18.71 22.05 9.58
C LEU A 48 19.88 22.62 8.75
N LEU A 49 19.94 22.33 7.45
CA LEU A 49 21.02 22.76 6.55
C LEU A 49 20.81 24.17 6.00
N ASP A 50 19.57 24.64 5.89
CA ASP A 50 19.19 25.99 5.42
C ASP A 50 19.84 27.11 6.25
N ASP A 51 20.07 26.88 7.54
CA ASP A 51 20.80 27.81 8.42
C ASP A 51 22.29 27.98 8.00
N SER A 52 22.80 27.13 7.09
CA SER A 52 24.23 27.00 6.80
C SER A 52 24.62 27.00 5.31
N LYS A 53 23.72 27.22 4.35
CA LYS A 53 24.02 27.07 2.90
C LYS A 53 23.94 28.37 2.08
N ASP A 54 25.03 28.66 1.38
CA ASP A 54 25.22 29.74 0.40
C ASP A 54 24.81 29.31 -1.03
N ASP A 55 24.43 30.26 -1.87
CA ASP A 55 23.56 30.26 -3.08
C ASP A 55 23.84 29.26 -4.25
N SER A 56 24.73 28.26 -4.11
CA SER A 56 25.26 27.50 -5.26
C SER A 56 24.65 26.13 -5.59
N ASP A 57 23.75 25.56 -4.76
CA ASP A 57 23.23 24.18 -4.92
C ASP A 57 21.74 24.08 -5.38
N VAL A 58 21.14 25.17 -5.86
CA VAL A 58 19.69 25.25 -6.13
C VAL A 58 19.22 24.39 -7.33
N ASP A 59 20.10 24.08 -8.30
CA ASP A 59 19.70 23.45 -9.57
C ASP A 59 19.49 21.92 -9.46
N ASP A 60 20.30 21.21 -8.65
CA ASP A 60 20.18 19.75 -8.48
C ASP A 60 18.97 19.34 -7.63
N ASP A 61 18.56 20.19 -6.68
CA ASP A 61 17.45 19.90 -5.77
C ASP A 61 16.08 19.99 -6.46
N ASP A 62 15.89 20.89 -7.43
CA ASP A 62 14.60 21.06 -8.12
C ASP A 62 14.35 19.90 -9.12
N VAL A 63 15.40 19.45 -9.83
CA VAL A 63 15.32 18.28 -10.74
C VAL A 63 14.98 17.00 -9.97
N MET A 64 15.64 16.77 -8.83
CA MET A 64 15.34 15.65 -7.94
C MET A 64 13.90 15.74 -7.38
N THR A 65 13.44 16.97 -7.10
CA THR A 65 12.10 17.22 -6.54
C THR A 65 10.98 16.87 -7.52
N ARG A 66 11.15 17.25 -8.80
CA ARG A 66 10.20 16.93 -9.86
C ARG A 66 10.12 15.42 -10.11
N SER A 67 11.25 14.73 -10.14
CA SER A 67 11.34 13.28 -10.39
C SER A 67 10.61 12.44 -9.33
N TYR A 68 10.75 12.81 -8.04
CA TYR A 68 10.05 12.07 -6.98
C TYR A 68 8.53 12.25 -7.04
N ARG A 69 8.03 13.45 -7.41
CA ARG A 69 6.58 13.70 -7.50
C ARG A 69 5.94 12.79 -8.53
N PHE A 70 6.55 12.71 -9.72
CA PHE A 70 6.10 11.79 -10.76
C PHE A 70 6.15 10.33 -10.31
N THR A 71 7.25 9.92 -9.67
CA THR A 71 7.40 8.55 -9.14
C THR A 71 6.32 8.23 -8.10
N GLY A 72 5.97 9.18 -7.23
CA GLY A 72 4.89 9.03 -6.25
C GLY A 72 3.52 8.83 -6.89
N TYR A 73 3.20 9.58 -7.95
CA TYR A 73 1.94 9.39 -8.70
C TYR A 73 1.88 8.04 -9.39
N ILE A 74 2.97 7.64 -10.09
CA ILE A 74 3.06 6.36 -10.80
C ILE A 74 2.91 5.19 -9.81
N LEU A 75 3.63 5.22 -8.70
CA LEU A 75 3.52 4.21 -7.65
C LEU A 75 2.11 4.16 -7.09
N SER A 76 1.50 5.30 -6.80
CA SER A 76 0.12 5.34 -6.26
C SER A 76 -0.89 4.72 -7.22
N PHE A 77 -0.84 5.08 -8.51
CA PHE A 77 -1.71 4.49 -9.54
C PHE A 77 -1.48 2.99 -9.68
N PHE A 78 -0.21 2.57 -9.71
CA PHE A 78 0.16 1.16 -9.77
C PHE A 78 -0.40 0.39 -8.57
N LEU A 79 -0.20 0.90 -7.34
CA LEU A 79 -0.72 0.27 -6.13
C LEU A 79 -2.26 0.21 -6.14
N LEU A 80 -2.95 1.23 -6.64
CA LEU A 80 -4.41 1.26 -6.70
C LEU A 80 -4.97 0.24 -7.71
N PHE A 81 -4.39 0.21 -8.91
CA PHE A 81 -4.74 -0.78 -9.92
C PHE A 81 -4.44 -2.20 -9.43
N TRP A 82 -3.26 -2.40 -8.84
CA TRP A 82 -2.89 -3.66 -8.21
C TRP A 82 -3.93 -4.04 -7.16
N PHE A 83 -4.25 -3.13 -6.23
CA PHE A 83 -5.27 -3.35 -5.21
C PHE A 83 -6.61 -3.84 -5.76
N ALA A 84 -7.08 -3.27 -6.87
CA ALA A 84 -8.29 -3.73 -7.55
C ALA A 84 -8.17 -5.17 -8.07
N LEU A 85 -7.05 -5.54 -8.69
CA LEU A 85 -6.79 -6.91 -9.14
C LEU A 85 -6.75 -7.91 -7.98
N GLY A 86 -6.15 -7.52 -6.86
CA GLY A 86 -6.14 -8.33 -5.65
C GLY A 86 -7.53 -8.64 -5.12
N ASN A 87 -8.41 -7.63 -5.09
CA ASN A 87 -9.80 -7.82 -4.71
C ASN A 87 -10.52 -8.75 -5.69
N PHE A 88 -10.33 -8.56 -7.00
CA PHE A 88 -10.93 -9.42 -8.01
C PHE A 88 -10.50 -10.89 -7.84
N TRP A 89 -9.21 -11.17 -7.63
CA TRP A 89 -8.73 -12.53 -7.39
C TRP A 89 -9.25 -13.12 -6.07
N LEU A 90 -9.37 -12.32 -5.01
CA LEU A 90 -9.96 -12.77 -3.75
C LEU A 90 -11.44 -13.16 -3.94
N PHE A 91 -12.22 -12.36 -4.67
CA PHE A 91 -13.63 -12.64 -4.96
C PHE A 91 -13.80 -13.80 -5.94
N SER A 92 -12.88 -13.99 -6.88
CA SER A 92 -12.87 -15.13 -7.81
C SER A 92 -12.83 -16.48 -7.08
N ILE A 93 -12.19 -16.54 -5.90
CA ILE A 93 -12.01 -17.76 -5.11
C ILE A 93 -12.99 -17.85 -3.93
N TRP A 94 -14.14 -17.17 -4.00
CA TRP A 94 -15.13 -17.16 -2.91
C TRP A 94 -15.67 -18.57 -2.52
N GLN A 95 -15.33 -19.64 -3.26
CA GLN A 95 -15.50 -21.04 -2.85
C GLN A 95 -14.24 -21.90 -3.16
N PRO A 96 -13.21 -21.89 -2.30
CA PRO A 96 -12.09 -22.81 -2.44
C PRO A 96 -12.46 -24.20 -1.90
N ASN A 97 -12.04 -25.25 -2.61
CA ASN A 97 -12.08 -26.61 -2.04
C ASN A 97 -10.97 -26.71 -1.00
N TYR A 98 -11.34 -26.94 0.25
CA TYR A 98 -10.39 -27.06 1.36
C TYR A 98 -9.76 -28.46 1.48
N SER A 99 -10.30 -29.44 0.75
CA SER A 99 -9.82 -30.83 0.68
C SER A 99 -9.18 -31.10 -0.68
N GLN A 100 -8.05 -31.84 -0.70
CA GLN A 100 -7.40 -32.29 -1.94
C GLN A 100 -8.32 -33.24 -2.73
N PRO A 101 -8.83 -32.84 -3.91
CA PRO A 101 -9.63 -33.74 -4.74
C PRO A 101 -8.71 -34.71 -5.48
N LEU A 102 -9.03 -36.00 -5.44
CA LEU A 102 -8.23 -37.09 -6.04
C LEU A 102 -8.11 -36.97 -7.58
N HIS A 103 -9.10 -36.35 -8.23
CA HIS A 103 -9.16 -36.17 -9.68
C HIS A 103 -8.50 -34.86 -10.16
N GLU A 104 -8.26 -33.91 -9.25
CA GLU A 104 -7.71 -32.58 -9.56
C GLU A 104 -6.75 -32.11 -8.45
N PRO A 105 -5.50 -32.63 -8.40
CA PRO A 105 -4.55 -32.35 -7.31
C PRO A 105 -4.12 -30.87 -7.19
N ARG A 106 -4.49 -30.05 -8.19
CA ARG A 106 -4.23 -28.60 -8.23
C ARG A 106 -5.39 -27.75 -7.69
N ASN A 107 -6.58 -28.29 -7.48
CA ASN A 107 -7.79 -27.52 -7.14
C ASN A 107 -8.06 -27.49 -5.62
N TRP A 108 -7.05 -27.25 -4.79
CA TRP A 108 -7.23 -27.12 -3.34
C TRP A 108 -6.49 -25.89 -2.79
N CYS A 109 -6.99 -25.35 -1.68
CA CYS A 109 -6.39 -24.20 -1.02
C CYS A 109 -6.57 -24.27 0.50
N SER A 110 -5.52 -23.95 1.26
CA SER A 110 -5.58 -23.99 2.72
C SER A 110 -6.48 -22.87 3.28
N ARG A 111 -7.31 -23.21 4.28
CA ARG A 111 -8.24 -22.27 4.93
C ARG A 111 -7.53 -21.08 5.58
N ARG A 112 -6.31 -21.31 6.09
CA ARG A 112 -5.49 -20.28 6.77
C ARG A 112 -5.06 -19.16 5.83
N LEU A 113 -4.63 -19.50 4.62
CA LEU A 113 -4.24 -18.51 3.61
C LEU A 113 -5.43 -17.61 3.23
N TYR A 114 -6.59 -18.22 2.94
CA TYR A 114 -7.78 -17.46 2.56
C TYR A 114 -8.22 -16.48 3.66
N GLN A 115 -8.27 -16.95 4.91
CA GLN A 115 -8.61 -16.09 6.05
C GLN A 115 -7.63 -14.93 6.21
N TYR A 116 -6.33 -15.19 6.09
CA TYR A 116 -5.31 -14.14 6.16
C TYR A 116 -5.49 -13.09 5.06
N ALA A 117 -5.69 -13.52 3.80
CA ALA A 117 -5.91 -12.60 2.68
C ALA A 117 -7.19 -11.77 2.86
N PHE A 118 -8.26 -12.38 3.36
CA PHE A 118 -9.51 -11.69 3.69
C PHE A 118 -9.34 -10.66 4.80
N TYR A 119 -8.73 -11.05 5.93
CA TYR A 119 -8.47 -10.13 7.04
C TYR A 119 -7.54 -8.99 6.62
N GLN A 120 -6.56 -9.27 5.76
CA GLN A 120 -5.67 -8.25 5.22
C GLN A 120 -6.45 -7.22 4.40
N MET A 121 -7.36 -7.65 3.51
CA MET A 121 -8.21 -6.72 2.76
C MET A 121 -9.09 -5.89 3.70
N VAL A 122 -9.77 -6.53 4.65
CA VAL A 122 -10.61 -5.84 5.63
C VAL A 122 -9.82 -4.81 6.44
N THR A 123 -8.60 -5.15 6.86
CA THR A 123 -7.72 -4.25 7.59
C THR A 123 -7.31 -3.04 6.74
N CYS A 124 -6.94 -3.25 5.47
CA CYS A 124 -6.60 -2.17 4.54
C CYS A 124 -7.79 -1.21 4.34
N TYR A 125 -8.98 -1.73 4.10
CA TYR A 125 -10.19 -0.91 3.95
C TYR A 125 -10.53 -0.13 5.23
N SER A 126 -10.38 -0.77 6.40
CA SER A 126 -10.65 -0.13 7.68
C SER A 126 -9.70 1.03 7.95
N LEU A 127 -8.40 0.86 7.68
CA LEU A 127 -7.40 1.93 7.82
C LEU A 127 -7.67 3.09 6.85
N PHE A 128 -8.02 2.79 5.60
CA PHE A 128 -8.36 3.81 4.62
C PHE A 128 -9.62 4.60 5.03
N GLY A 129 -10.67 3.91 5.48
CA GLY A 129 -11.89 4.52 6.00
C GLY A 129 -11.61 5.44 7.19
N MET A 130 -10.82 4.98 8.16
CA MET A 130 -10.39 5.78 9.32
C MET A 130 -9.64 7.05 8.90
N GLY A 131 -8.72 6.95 7.93
CA GLY A 131 -7.99 8.11 7.42
C GLY A 131 -8.89 9.15 6.76
N VAL A 132 -9.85 8.71 5.95
CA VAL A 132 -10.84 9.61 5.31
C VAL A 132 -11.73 10.29 6.36
N ILE A 133 -12.23 9.55 7.35
CA ILE A 133 -13.06 10.11 8.41
C ILE A 133 -12.29 11.16 9.22
N ALA A 134 -11.04 10.87 9.58
CA ALA A 134 -10.18 11.83 10.30
C ALA A 134 -9.95 13.10 9.48
N PHE A 135 -9.68 12.97 8.17
CA PHE A 135 -9.50 14.11 7.28
C PHE A 135 -10.76 14.98 7.17
N LEU A 136 -11.92 14.35 6.96
CA LEU A 136 -13.21 15.05 6.91
C LEU A 136 -13.55 15.72 8.26
N GLY A 137 -13.26 15.06 9.37
CA GLY A 137 -13.43 15.61 10.72
C GLY A 137 -12.57 16.85 10.94
N CYS A 138 -11.30 16.82 10.52
CA CYS A 138 -10.41 17.99 10.58
C CYS A 138 -10.90 19.14 9.69
N LEU A 139 -11.38 18.85 8.47
CA LEU A 139 -11.95 19.88 7.58
C LEU A 139 -13.21 20.51 8.18
N ALA A 140 -14.10 19.70 8.75
CA ALA A 140 -15.30 20.18 9.42
C ALA A 140 -14.95 21.06 10.62
N ALA A 141 -13.96 20.66 11.43
CA ALA A 141 -13.48 21.46 12.56
C ALA A 141 -12.84 22.79 12.10
N TYR A 142 -12.05 22.77 11.04
CA TYR A 142 -11.45 23.96 10.44
C TYR A 142 -12.52 24.93 9.90
N ALA A 143 -13.50 24.41 9.16
CA ALA A 143 -14.63 25.18 8.65
C ALA A 143 -15.50 25.77 9.79
N TRP A 144 -15.72 25.00 10.85
CA TRP A 144 -16.43 25.46 12.05
C TRP A 144 -15.67 26.60 12.76
N GLY A 145 -14.34 26.48 12.88
CA GLY A 145 -13.49 27.54 13.43
C GLY A 145 -13.54 28.83 12.61
N LEU A 146 -13.54 28.72 11.28
CA LEU A 146 -13.70 29.86 10.38
C LEU A 146 -15.08 30.51 10.48
N TYR A 147 -16.15 29.72 10.64
CA TYR A 147 -17.50 30.24 10.78
C TYR A 147 -17.71 30.99 12.10
N ARG A 148 -17.08 30.55 13.19
CA ARG A 148 -17.21 31.17 14.51
C ARG A 148 -16.35 32.43 14.71
N GLY A 149 -15.34 32.63 13.87
CA GLY A 149 -14.46 33.81 13.89
C GLY A 149 -14.94 35.00 13.06
N LYS A 150 -16.08 34.86 12.35
CA LYS A 150 -16.75 35.90 11.58
C LYS A 150 -17.98 36.39 12.33
#